data_AF-A0A227JH21-F1
#
_entry.id   AF-A0A227JH21-F1
#
_cell.length_a   1.000
_cell.length_b   1.000
_cell.length_c   1.000
_cell.angle_alpha   90.00
_cell.angle_beta   90.00
_cell.angle_gamma   90.00
#
_symmetry.space_group_name_H-M   'P 1'
#
loop_
_entity.id
_entity.type
_entity.pdbx_description
1 polymer ?
#
loop_
_entity_poly.entity_id
_entity_poly.type
_entity_poly.pdbx_seq_one_letter_code
_entity_poly.pdbx_strand_id
1 'polypeptide(L)' 'MTKPFSIAIHGGAGTILREQMSDELQQSILADLEAAVKAGHQILEQGGEALDAVVAAVKVLEDSPNFNAGK' A
#
# COMPACT_ATOMS: atom_id res chain seq x y z
N MET A 1 5.12 -27.01 -8.04
CA MET A 1 4.95 -25.68 -8.64
C MET A 1 4.43 -24.75 -7.56
N THR A 2 5.09 -23.64 -7.31
CA THR A 2 4.52 -22.55 -6.50
C THR A 2 3.32 -21.99 -7.26
N LYS A 3 2.17 -21.85 -6.59
CA LYS A 3 0.99 -21.25 -7.23
C LYS A 3 1.28 -19.78 -7.49
N PRO A 4 0.82 -19.21 -8.62
CA PRO A 4 0.91 -17.77 -8.83
C PRO A 4 0.12 -17.04 -7.74
N PHE A 5 0.64 -15.89 -7.31
CA PHE A 5 0.00 -15.04 -6.31
C PHE A 5 -0.03 -13.59 -6.81
N SER A 6 -0.97 -12.82 -6.25
CA SER A 6 -1.10 -11.40 -6.51
C SER A 6 -1.56 -10.71 -5.22
N ILE A 7 -1.17 -9.45 -5.06
CA ILE A 7 -1.64 -8.57 -3.99
C ILE A 7 -2.04 -7.23 -4.58
N ALA A 8 -3.11 -6.66 -4.06
CA ALA A 8 -3.58 -5.32 -4.40
C ALA A 8 -3.85 -4.56 -3.10
N ILE A 9 -3.67 -3.24 -3.15
CA ILE A 9 -3.92 -2.32 -2.04
C ILE A 9 -4.73 -1.13 -2.54
N HIS A 10 -5.37 -0.39 -1.64
CA HIS A 10 -5.92 0.93 -1.94
C HIS A 10 -5.75 1.87 -0.74
N GLY A 11 -5.53 3.16 -0.98
CA GLY A 11 -5.47 4.20 0.04
C GLY A 11 -6.81 4.93 0.28
N GLY A 12 -7.86 4.55 -0.44
CA GLY A 12 -9.17 5.20 -0.44
C GLY A 12 -9.65 5.55 -1.84
N ALA A 13 -10.91 5.96 -1.97
CA ALA A 13 -11.50 6.44 -3.23
C ALA A 13 -12.32 7.72 -2.95
N GLY A 14 -12.19 8.76 -3.78
CA GLY A 14 -12.88 10.03 -3.56
C GLY A 14 -12.22 11.25 -4.21
N THR A 15 -12.53 12.44 -3.68
CA THR A 15 -12.29 13.77 -4.25
C THR A 15 -10.84 14.26 -4.07
N ILE A 16 -9.86 13.51 -4.55
CA ILE A 16 -8.55 14.09 -4.80
C ILE A 16 -8.69 14.96 -6.06
N LEU A 17 -8.89 16.26 -5.88
CA LEU A 17 -8.88 17.20 -7.00
C LEU A 17 -7.44 17.28 -7.51
N ARG A 18 -7.24 17.00 -8.80
CA ARG A 18 -5.92 17.05 -9.43
C ARG A 18 -5.25 18.42 -9.27
N GLU A 19 -6.05 19.47 -9.18
CA GLU A 19 -5.61 20.85 -8.93
C GLU A 19 -4.99 21.07 -7.54
N GLN A 20 -5.33 20.22 -6.57
CA GLN A 20 -4.79 20.24 -5.21
C GLN A 20 -3.60 19.29 -5.04
N MET A 21 -3.20 18.58 -6.11
CA MET A 21 -2.09 17.65 -6.10
C MET A 21 -0.83 18.33 -6.65
N SER A 22 0.06 18.74 -5.75
CA SER A 22 1.44 19.08 -6.12
C SER A 22 2.21 17.84 -6.57
N ASP A 23 3.23 18.00 -7.40
CA ASP A 23 4.10 16.89 -7.83
C ASP A 23 4.77 16.20 -6.62
N GLU A 24 5.14 16.95 -5.57
CA GLU A 24 5.72 16.40 -4.35
C GLU A 24 4.74 15.51 -3.58
N LEU A 25 3.52 15.98 -3.36
CA LEU A 25 2.46 15.20 -2.72
C LEU A 25 2.12 13.93 -3.53
N GLN A 26 2.05 14.04 -4.86
CA GLN A 26 1.82 12.88 -5.72
C GLN A 26 2.93 11.84 -5.56
N GLN A 27 4.20 12.28 -5.59
CA GLN A 27 5.35 11.39 -5.41
C GLN A 27 5.34 10.74 -4.01
N SER A 28 5.00 11.50 -2.96
CA SER A 28 4.88 10.97 -1.60
C SER A 28 3.79 9.90 -1.49
N ILE A 29 2.60 10.13 -2.05
CA ILE A 29 1.50 9.15 -2.04
C ILE A 29 1.90 7.88 -2.80
N LEU A 30 2.51 8.03 -3.98
CA LEU A 30 2.95 6.89 -4.79
C LEU A 30 4.05 6.08 -4.08
N ALA A 31 4.99 6.75 -3.40
CA ALA A 31 6.04 6.08 -2.63
C ALA A 31 5.45 5.26 -1.47
N ASP A 32 4.47 5.80 -0.75
CA ASP A 32 3.82 5.09 0.36
C ASP A 32 2.97 3.90 -0.14
N LEU A 33 2.25 4.05 -1.26
CA LEU A 33 1.55 2.93 -1.90
C LEU A 33 2.54 1.84 -2.36
N GLU A 34 3.65 2.23 -2.97
CA GLU A 34 4.68 1.29 -3.41
C GLU A 34 5.31 0.55 -2.22
N ALA A 35 5.58 1.25 -1.12
CA ALA A 35 6.08 0.62 0.11
C ALA A 35 5.09 -0.40 0.68
N ALA A 36 3.80 -0.04 0.75
CA ALA A 36 2.77 -0.92 1.28
C ALA A 36 2.58 -2.20 0.45
N VAL A 37 2.48 -2.07 -0.88
CA VAL A 37 2.29 -3.25 -1.74
C VAL A 37 3.53 -4.15 -1.73
N LYS A 38 4.74 -3.57 -1.68
CA LYS A 38 5.99 -4.33 -1.59
C LYS A 38 6.11 -5.09 -0.26
N ALA A 39 5.72 -4.49 0.86
CA ALA A 39 5.77 -5.15 2.16
C ALA A 39 4.93 -6.45 2.17
N GLY A 40 3.70 -6.40 1.64
CA GLY A 40 2.88 -7.60 1.51
C GLY A 40 3.38 -8.57 0.44
N HIS A 41 3.82 -8.07 -0.71
CA HIS A 41 4.37 -8.91 -1.79
C HIS A 41 5.59 -9.73 -1.33
N GLN A 42 6.51 -9.12 -0.58
CA GLN A 42 7.70 -9.81 -0.07
C GLN A 42 7.37 -11.01 0.82
N ILE A 43 6.31 -10.91 1.64
CA ILE A 43 5.85 -12.02 2.48
C ILE A 43 5.34 -13.16 1.61
N LEU A 44 4.52 -12.87 0.59
CA LEU A 44 4.02 -13.88 -0.35
C LEU A 44 5.14 -14.52 -1.17
N GLU A 45 6.12 -13.73 -1.61
CA GLU A 45 7.29 -14.19 -2.36
C GLU A 45 8.15 -15.16 -1.53
N GLN A 46 8.20 -14.96 -0.21
CA GLN A 46 8.90 -15.83 0.73
C GLN A 46 8.06 -17.07 1.15
N GLY A 47 6.85 -17.23 0.61
CA GLY A 47 5.94 -18.34 0.93
C GLY A 47 5.17 -18.17 2.24
N GLY A 48 5.09 -16.94 2.76
CA GLY A 48 4.30 -16.60 3.94
C GLY A 48 2.78 -16.63 3.68
N GLU A 49 2.01 -16.46 4.74
CA GLU A 49 0.56 -16.50 4.65
C GLU A 49 -0.04 -15.22 4.07
N ALA A 50 -1.17 -15.35 3.37
CA ALA A 50 -1.89 -14.21 2.83
C ALA A 50 -2.34 -13.22 3.91
N LEU A 51 -2.67 -13.72 5.12
CA LEU A 51 -3.06 -12.90 6.25
C LEU A 51 -1.90 -11.99 6.70
N ASP A 52 -0.70 -12.55 6.84
CA ASP A 52 0.49 -11.77 7.23
C ASP A 52 0.84 -10.73 6.16
N ALA A 53 0.73 -11.09 4.88
CA ALA A 53 0.97 -10.18 3.77
C ALA A 53 0.04 -8.96 3.78
N VAL A 54 -1.28 -9.17 3.96
CA VAL A 54 -2.22 -8.04 4.01
C VAL A 54 -2.08 -7.21 5.28
N VAL A 55 -1.76 -7.83 6.42
CA VAL A 55 -1.49 -7.10 7.67
C VAL A 55 -0.24 -6.22 7.53
N ALA A 56 0.83 -6.72 6.91
CA ALA A 56 2.03 -5.92 6.67
C ALA A 56 1.76 -4.74 5.74
N ALA A 57 1.02 -4.95 4.64
CA ALA A 57 0.64 -3.88 3.73
C ALA A 57 -0.22 -2.81 4.41
N VAL A 58 -1.22 -3.22 5.20
CA VAL A 58 -2.11 -2.28 5.91
C VAL A 58 -1.37 -1.48 6.96
N LYS A 59 -0.45 -2.07 7.73
CA LYS A 59 0.36 -1.34 8.72
C LYS A 59 1.16 -0.19 8.11
N VAL A 60 1.73 -0.41 6.91
CA VAL A 60 2.44 0.66 6.19
C VAL A 60 1.48 1.80 5.80
N LEU A 61 0.25 1.47 5.40
CA LEU A 61 -0.77 2.48 5.10
C LEU A 61 -1.24 3.21 6.37
N GLU A 62 -1.37 2.53 7.50
CA GLU A 62 -1.77 3.11 8.79
C GLU A 62 -0.72 4.06 9.38
N ASP A 63 0.56 3.81 9.10
CA ASP A 63 1.67 4.65 9.55
C ASP A 63 1.93 5.86 8.64
N SER A 64 1.36 5.88 7.43
CA SER A 64 1.52 6.97 6.47
C SER A 64 0.62 8.15 6.81
N PRO A 65 1.14 9.40 6.79
CA PRO A 65 0.32 10.60 7.00
C PRO A 65 -0.60 10.91 5.82
N ASN A 66 -0.46 10.20 4.69
CA ASN A 66 -1.20 10.47 3.46
C ASN A 66 -2.54 9.73 3.38
N PHE A 67 -2.81 8.78 4.28
CA PHE A 67 -4.02 7.96 4.25
C PHE A 67 -4.84 8.10 5.54
N ASN A 68 -6.16 8.01 5.41
CA ASN A 68 -7.09 8.08 6.55
C ASN A 68 -7.32 6.70 7.14
N ALA A 69 -6.29 6.12 7.74
CA ALA A 69 -6.35 4.88 8.49
C ALA A 69 -5.28 4.94 9.59
N GLY A 70 -5.63 4.56 10.82
CA GLY A 70 -4.67 4.63 11.93
C GLY A 70 -4.51 6.06 12.48
N LYS A 71 -3.30 6.62 12.33
CA LYS A 71 -2.87 7.85 13.02
C LYS A 71 -3.72 9.09 12.75
#